data_AF-A0A928RIZ3-F1
#
_entry.id   AF-A0A928RIZ3-F1
#
_cell.length_a   1.000
_cell.length_b   1.000
_cell.length_c   1.000
_cell.angle_alpha   90.00
_cell.angle_beta   90.00
_cell.angle_gamma   90.00
#
_symmetry.space_group_name_H-M   'P 1'
#
loop_
_entity.id
_entity.type
_entity.pdbx_description
1 polymer ?
#
loop_
_entity_poly.entity_id
_entity_poly.type
_entity_poly.pdbx_seq_one_letter_code
_entity_poly.pdbx_strand_id
1 'polypeptide(L)'
;MRMSKAIKITVKKAPEGYDLGASKFFGTPTVPLVWDGDFYDDEIFFCQIRLSDIALLDTENRLPHTGYLYVFLHTEDGKYHLCADVRYHDGEPELAIDDFNAAVEGYEKYTHAYIMEFSEVDEDEICTRLFGIPSDWNYVDEPPKLLMQYDPLDNDMDFLDTLDGFVYLFFGENEKDLSDVTLREEYT
;
A
#
# COMPACT_ATOMS: atom_id res chain seq x y z
N MET A 1 -22.96 -11.64 -16.26
CA MET A 1 -21.79 -11.77 -15.39
C MET A 1 -21.59 -10.43 -14.73
N ARG A 2 -21.53 -10.36 -13.40
CA ARG A 2 -21.01 -9.16 -12.73
C ARG A 2 -19.51 -9.18 -13.03
N MET A 3 -18.98 -8.13 -13.65
CA MET A 3 -17.52 -7.99 -13.73
C MET A 3 -17.02 -7.83 -12.30
N SER A 4 -15.93 -8.51 -11.96
CA SER A 4 -15.27 -8.29 -10.68
C SER A 4 -14.76 -6.84 -10.65
N LYS A 5 -14.65 -6.28 -9.45
CA LYS A 5 -14.38 -4.84 -9.25
C LYS A 5 -13.11 -4.68 -8.44
N ALA A 6 -12.35 -3.65 -8.78
CA ALA A 6 -11.21 -3.19 -8.00
C ALA A 6 -11.58 -1.94 -7.19
N ILE A 7 -10.72 -1.58 -6.25
CA ILE A 7 -10.89 -0.40 -5.40
C ILE A 7 -9.82 0.60 -5.80
N LYS A 8 -10.18 1.61 -6.59
CA LYS A 8 -9.28 2.70 -6.97
C LYS A 8 -8.91 3.53 -5.75
N ILE A 9 -7.64 3.91 -5.68
CA ILE A 9 -7.09 4.83 -4.70
C ILE A 9 -6.72 6.12 -5.43
N THR A 10 -7.29 7.22 -4.98
CA THR A 10 -6.82 8.58 -5.34
C THR A 10 -6.31 9.26 -4.09
N VAL A 11 -5.43 10.26 -4.26
CA VAL A 11 -4.82 10.91 -3.10
C VAL A 11 -4.97 12.42 -3.10
N LYS A 12 -4.91 13.01 -1.90
CA LYS A 12 -4.73 14.44 -1.68
C LYS A 12 -3.66 14.67 -0.62
N LYS A 13 -2.80 15.67 -0.82
CA LYS A 13 -1.84 16.07 0.19
C LYS A 13 -2.56 16.41 1.49
N ALA A 14 -2.11 15.84 2.61
CA ALA A 14 -2.75 16.00 3.90
C ALA A 14 -2.70 17.47 4.37
N PRO A 15 -3.80 18.04 4.89
CA PRO A 15 -3.79 19.34 5.53
C PRO A 15 -3.12 19.27 6.91
N GLU A 16 -2.80 20.43 7.49
CA GLU A 16 -2.35 20.50 8.88
C GLU A 16 -3.43 19.96 9.84
N GLY A 17 -3.03 19.19 10.85
CA GLY A 17 -3.95 18.62 11.85
C GLY A 17 -4.87 17.52 11.32
N TYR A 18 -4.51 16.89 10.19
CA TYR A 18 -5.21 15.70 9.69
C TYR A 18 -5.20 14.55 10.71
N ASP A 19 -6.14 13.62 10.56
CA ASP A 19 -6.19 12.39 11.35
C ASP A 19 -4.97 11.50 11.02
N LEU A 20 -4.05 11.35 11.97
CA LEU A 20 -2.85 10.50 11.78
C LEU A 20 -3.24 9.02 11.56
N GLY A 21 -4.40 8.59 12.02
CA GLY A 21 -4.97 7.27 11.73
C GLY A 21 -5.66 7.18 10.36
N ALA A 22 -5.66 8.21 9.52
CA ALA A 22 -6.30 8.10 8.21
C ALA A 22 -5.58 7.10 7.28
N SER A 23 -6.33 6.53 6.33
CA SER A 23 -5.74 5.82 5.19
C SER A 23 -4.86 6.79 4.39
N LYS A 24 -3.57 6.48 4.24
CA LYS A 24 -2.59 7.41 3.65
C LYS A 24 -1.33 6.71 3.12
N PHE A 25 -0.73 7.31 2.10
CA PHE A 25 0.66 7.07 1.74
C PHE A 25 1.57 8.02 2.51
N PHE A 26 2.74 7.53 2.91
CA PHE A 26 3.83 8.30 3.53
C PHE A 26 3.43 9.15 4.77
N GLY A 27 4.38 9.97 5.24
CA GLY A 27 4.23 10.76 6.46
C GLY A 27 4.40 9.92 7.73
N THR A 28 3.84 10.40 8.84
CA THR A 28 3.92 9.75 10.15
C THR A 28 3.02 8.51 10.20
N PRO A 29 3.53 7.26 10.21
CA PRO A 29 2.71 6.10 10.48
C PRO A 29 2.11 6.17 11.89
N THR A 30 0.88 5.70 12.06
CA THR A 30 0.28 5.47 13.37
C THR A 30 0.05 3.98 13.54
N VAL A 31 0.85 3.35 14.40
CA VAL A 31 0.98 1.90 14.55
C VAL A 31 0.53 1.45 15.95
N PRO A 32 0.32 0.15 16.16
CA PRO A 32 0.06 -0.41 17.48
C PRO A 32 1.25 -0.19 18.41
N LEU A 33 0.99 0.09 19.69
CA LEU A 33 2.06 0.29 20.68
C LEU A 33 3.00 -0.93 20.81
N VAL A 34 2.52 -2.14 20.51
CA VAL A 34 3.33 -3.36 20.59
C VAL A 34 4.45 -3.43 19.54
N TRP A 35 4.42 -2.59 18.50
CA TRP A 35 5.48 -2.49 17.48
C TRP A 35 6.54 -1.44 17.82
N ASP A 36 6.48 -0.81 18.99
CA ASP A 36 7.50 0.18 19.40
C ASP A 36 8.90 -0.45 19.40
N GLY A 37 9.77 0.03 18.50
CA GLY A 37 11.13 -0.49 18.29
C GLY A 37 11.21 -1.81 17.50
N ASP A 38 10.12 -2.28 16.90
CA ASP A 38 10.06 -3.50 16.07
C ASP A 38 10.05 -3.17 14.58
N PHE A 39 11.06 -2.40 14.16
CA PHE A 39 11.30 -1.97 12.79
C PHE A 39 12.77 -2.12 12.43
N TYR A 40 13.05 -2.41 11.17
CA TYR A 40 14.42 -2.45 10.66
C TYR A 40 14.90 -1.04 10.28
N ASP A 41 16.22 -0.80 10.36
CA ASP A 41 16.81 0.49 10.04
C ASP A 41 16.67 0.87 8.54
N ASP A 42 16.28 -0.08 7.69
CA ASP A 42 16.08 0.07 6.24
C ASP A 42 14.61 -0.02 5.80
N GLU A 43 13.67 0.02 6.75
CA GLU A 43 12.24 0.04 6.47
C GLU A 43 11.73 1.45 6.15
N ILE A 44 10.93 1.54 5.10
CA ILE A 44 10.22 2.74 4.67
C ILE A 44 8.73 2.50 4.88
N PHE A 45 8.08 3.41 5.58
CA PHE A 45 6.62 3.46 5.62
C PHE A 45 6.07 3.90 4.26
N PHE A 46 5.44 2.97 3.56
CA PHE A 46 4.81 3.23 2.27
C PHE A 46 3.35 3.65 2.46
N CYS A 47 2.54 2.85 3.15
CA CYS A 47 1.16 3.23 3.43
C CYS A 47 0.54 2.55 4.64
N GLN A 48 -0.55 3.15 5.13
CA GLN A 48 -1.52 2.51 6.01
C GLN A 48 -2.91 2.67 5.43
N ILE A 49 -3.77 1.67 5.64
CA ILE A 49 -5.16 1.67 5.22
C ILE A 49 -6.02 1.28 6.43
N ARG A 50 -6.90 2.19 6.85
CA ARG A 50 -7.96 1.88 7.80
C ARG A 50 -9.00 1.05 7.07
N LEU A 51 -9.13 -0.22 7.43
CA LEU A 51 -9.90 -1.19 6.65
C LEU A 51 -11.42 -0.91 6.63
N SER A 52 -11.93 -0.14 7.60
CA SER A 52 -13.32 0.34 7.55
C SER A 52 -13.59 1.27 6.37
N ASP A 53 -12.58 1.96 5.83
CA ASP A 53 -12.72 2.89 4.70
C ASP A 53 -13.01 2.14 3.39
N ILE A 54 -12.59 0.87 3.29
CA ILE A 54 -12.76 0.02 2.10
C ILE A 54 -13.78 -1.11 2.29
N ALA A 55 -14.27 -1.34 3.52
CA ALA A 55 -15.12 -2.48 3.87
C ALA A 55 -16.40 -2.63 3.02
N LEU A 56 -16.98 -1.53 2.55
CA LEU A 56 -18.17 -1.57 1.68
C LEU A 56 -17.84 -1.86 0.21
N LEU A 57 -16.59 -1.65 -0.18
CA LEU A 57 -16.07 -1.84 -1.54
C LEU A 57 -15.43 -3.23 -1.70
N ASP A 58 -14.88 -3.82 -0.63
CA ASP A 58 -14.39 -5.20 -0.59
C ASP A 58 -15.55 -6.22 -0.50
N THR A 59 -16.31 -6.34 -1.59
CA THR A 59 -17.49 -7.22 -1.63
C THR A 59 -17.16 -8.72 -1.58
N GLU A 60 -15.89 -9.08 -1.76
CA GLU A 60 -15.39 -10.46 -1.74
C GLU A 60 -14.79 -10.84 -0.37
N ASN A 61 -14.68 -9.89 0.56
CA ASN A 61 -14.10 -10.07 1.90
C ASN A 61 -12.65 -10.59 1.84
N ARG A 62 -11.87 -10.02 0.93
CA ARG A 62 -10.46 -10.39 0.72
C ARG A 62 -9.64 -9.98 1.93
N LEU A 63 -9.91 -8.81 2.51
CA LEU A 63 -9.30 -8.30 3.73
C LEU A 63 -10.28 -8.31 4.91
N PRO A 64 -9.80 -8.19 6.17
CA PRO A 64 -10.65 -7.80 7.29
C PRO A 64 -11.34 -6.45 7.00
N HIS A 65 -12.52 -6.22 7.56
CA HIS A 65 -13.29 -4.98 7.37
C HIS A 65 -13.13 -3.98 8.54
N THR A 66 -12.24 -4.29 9.48
CA THR A 66 -11.89 -3.49 10.65
C THR A 66 -10.40 -3.59 10.93
N GLY A 67 -9.86 -2.61 11.67
CA GLY A 67 -8.44 -2.53 11.94
C GLY A 67 -7.67 -1.87 10.80
N TYR A 68 -6.38 -2.15 10.72
CA TYR A 68 -5.45 -1.44 9.85
C TYR A 68 -4.53 -2.40 9.12
N LEU A 69 -4.34 -2.15 7.83
CA LEU A 69 -3.30 -2.76 7.01
C LEU A 69 -2.16 -1.75 6.85
N TYR A 70 -0.92 -2.21 6.99
CA TYR A 70 0.28 -1.42 6.81
C TYR A 70 1.15 -2.06 5.75
N VAL A 71 1.78 -1.24 4.93
CA VAL A 71 2.82 -1.67 3.99
C VAL A 71 4.10 -0.91 4.33
N PHE A 72 5.13 -1.65 4.71
CA PHE A 72 6.50 -1.18 4.80
C PHE A 72 7.29 -1.75 3.63
N LEU A 73 8.30 -1.01 3.18
CA LEU A 73 9.20 -1.42 2.10
C LEU A 73 10.62 -1.49 2.63
N HIS A 74 11.35 -2.56 2.30
CA HIS A 74 12.76 -2.70 2.62
C HIS A 74 13.62 -2.31 1.44
N THR A 75 14.74 -1.64 1.70
CA THR A 75 15.78 -1.41 0.70
C THR A 75 16.91 -2.42 0.87
N GLU A 76 16.82 -3.57 0.21
CA GLU A 76 17.92 -4.53 0.26
C GLU A 76 19.08 -4.07 -0.64
N ASP A 77 20.32 -4.15 -0.15
CA ASP A 77 21.58 -3.96 -0.90
C ASP A 77 21.68 -2.73 -1.82
N GLY A 78 21.17 -1.57 -1.38
CA GLY A 78 21.52 -0.28 -1.99
C GLY A 78 20.77 0.07 -3.27
N LYS A 79 19.42 0.08 -3.19
CA LYS A 79 18.45 0.79 -4.06
C LYS A 79 17.79 0.00 -5.20
N TYR A 80 18.14 -1.26 -5.45
CA TYR A 80 17.68 -1.93 -6.68
C TYR A 80 16.55 -2.95 -6.52
N HIS A 81 16.25 -3.41 -5.30
CA HIS A 81 15.14 -4.34 -5.06
C HIS A 81 14.39 -3.96 -3.80
N LEU A 82 13.17 -3.48 -3.96
CA LEU A 82 12.24 -3.31 -2.84
C LEU A 82 11.61 -4.65 -2.49
N CYS A 83 11.47 -4.92 -1.20
CA CYS A 83 10.62 -6.00 -0.68
C CYS A 83 9.54 -5.37 0.19
N ALA A 84 8.36 -5.99 0.27
CA ALA A 84 7.27 -5.49 1.10
C ALA A 84 7.13 -6.31 2.38
N ASP A 85 6.94 -5.64 3.50
CA ASP A 85 6.40 -6.21 4.73
C ASP A 85 4.99 -5.65 4.95
N VAL A 86 4.01 -6.55 4.89
CA VAL A 86 2.59 -6.20 5.03
C VAL A 86 2.07 -6.72 6.36
N ARG A 87 1.73 -5.77 7.24
CA ARG A 87 1.27 -6.06 8.61
C ARG A 87 -0.19 -5.71 8.78
N TYR A 88 -0.90 -6.52 9.56
CA TYR A 88 -2.28 -6.24 9.99
C TYR A 88 -2.38 -6.06 11.50
N HIS A 89 -3.19 -5.10 11.91
CA HIS A 89 -3.57 -4.88 13.30
C HIS A 89 -5.09 -4.87 13.45
N ASP A 90 -5.61 -5.71 14.36
CA ASP A 90 -7.02 -5.71 14.75
C ASP A 90 -7.24 -4.74 15.93
N GLY A 91 -7.52 -3.49 15.61
CA GLY A 91 -7.79 -2.45 16.60
C GLY A 91 -7.45 -1.06 16.11
N GLU A 92 -7.57 -0.07 16.98
CA GLU A 92 -7.04 1.28 16.72
C GLU A 92 -5.54 1.31 17.04
N PRO A 93 -4.73 2.01 16.24
CA PRO A 93 -3.33 2.24 16.56
C PRO A 93 -3.17 3.42 17.53
N GLU A 94 -2.13 3.38 18.34
CA GLU A 94 -1.92 4.37 19.43
C GLU A 94 -0.61 5.14 19.32
N LEU A 95 0.36 4.64 18.55
CA LEU A 95 1.72 5.18 18.49
C LEU A 95 1.97 5.85 17.14
N ALA A 96 2.11 7.17 17.14
CA ALA A 96 2.63 7.92 16.01
C ALA A 96 4.16 7.93 16.03
N ILE A 97 4.80 7.57 14.92
CA ILE A 97 6.27 7.57 14.80
C ILE A 97 6.69 8.67 13.83
N ASP A 98 7.09 9.81 14.38
CA ASP A 98 7.50 10.96 13.58
C ASP A 98 8.79 10.66 12.80
N ASP A 99 8.89 11.27 11.62
CA ASP A 99 10.08 11.20 10.77
C ASP A 99 10.57 9.78 10.42
N PHE A 100 9.66 8.78 10.43
CA PHE A 100 9.99 7.36 10.19
C PHE A 100 10.88 7.16 8.94
N ASN A 101 10.46 7.70 7.79
CA ASN A 101 11.19 7.57 6.54
C ASN A 101 12.50 8.38 6.48
N ALA A 102 12.68 9.38 7.34
CA ALA A 102 13.91 10.16 7.39
C ALA A 102 15.06 9.43 8.09
N ALA A 103 14.81 8.28 8.70
CA ALA A 103 15.85 7.37 9.17
C ALA A 103 16.58 6.65 8.02
N VAL A 104 15.97 6.58 6.82
CA VAL A 104 16.49 5.83 5.67
C VAL A 104 17.07 6.77 4.62
N GLU A 105 18.34 6.56 4.25
CA GLU A 105 19.05 7.42 3.28
C GLU A 105 18.34 7.42 1.91
N GLY A 106 18.01 8.61 1.41
CA GLY A 106 17.33 8.84 0.13
C GLY A 106 15.80 8.88 0.21
N TYR A 107 15.20 8.63 1.38
CA TYR A 107 13.76 8.64 1.60
C TYR A 107 13.30 9.77 2.55
N GLU A 108 14.19 10.68 2.90
CA GLU A 108 13.95 11.77 3.87
C GLU A 108 12.89 12.79 3.40
N LYS A 109 12.61 12.82 2.09
CA LYS A 109 11.59 13.72 1.51
C LYS A 109 10.15 13.23 1.71
N TYR A 110 9.94 11.96 2.06
CA TYR A 110 8.61 11.35 2.18
C TYR A 110 7.98 11.54 3.57
N THR A 111 8.05 12.76 4.09
CA THR A 111 7.50 13.18 5.40
C THR A 111 6.09 13.75 5.31
N HIS A 112 5.62 14.08 4.10
CA HIS A 112 4.24 14.54 3.90
C HIS A 112 3.33 13.35 3.63
N ALA A 113 2.22 13.29 4.37
CA ALA A 113 1.17 12.32 4.11
C ALA A 113 0.30 12.71 2.91
N TYR A 114 -0.16 11.69 2.19
CA TYR A 114 -1.13 11.78 1.11
C TYR A 114 -2.35 10.92 1.47
N ILE A 115 -3.46 11.58 1.81
CA ILE A 115 -4.69 10.94 2.28
C ILE A 115 -5.37 10.24 1.11
N MET A 116 -5.74 8.98 1.33
CA MET A 116 -6.43 8.15 0.35
C MET A 116 -7.93 8.42 0.31
N GLU A 117 -8.49 8.42 -0.89
CA GLU A 117 -9.92 8.35 -1.17
C GLU A 117 -10.19 7.14 -2.06
N PHE A 118 -11.22 6.36 -1.71
CA PHE A 118 -11.51 5.07 -2.34
C PHE A 118 -12.79 5.11 -3.19
N SER A 119 -12.76 4.43 -4.34
CA SER A 119 -13.93 4.27 -5.20
C SER A 119 -13.90 2.95 -5.98
N GLU A 120 -15.07 2.47 -6.41
CA GLU A 120 -15.17 1.27 -7.23
C GLU A 120 -14.76 1.55 -8.69
N VAL A 121 -13.94 0.67 -9.27
CA VAL A 121 -13.57 0.68 -10.69
C VAL A 121 -13.59 -0.72 -11.29
N ASP A 122 -13.51 -0.82 -12.62
CA ASP A 122 -13.35 -2.11 -13.30
C ASP A 122 -12.00 -2.77 -12.93
N GLU A 123 -11.97 -4.10 -12.90
CA GLU A 123 -10.81 -4.86 -12.43
C GLU A 123 -9.53 -4.71 -13.28
N ASP A 124 -9.64 -4.17 -14.50
CA ASP A 124 -8.55 -3.93 -15.45
C ASP A 124 -8.25 -2.43 -15.67
N GLU A 125 -8.93 -1.52 -14.96
CA GLU A 125 -8.67 -0.08 -15.00
C GLU A 125 -7.24 0.29 -14.55
N ILE A 126 -6.45 0.89 -15.44
CA ILE A 126 -5.07 1.31 -15.16
C ILE A 126 -5.07 2.49 -14.18
N CYS A 127 -4.74 2.22 -12.93
CA CYS A 127 -4.60 3.20 -11.85
C CYS A 127 -3.92 2.59 -10.62
N THR A 128 -3.66 3.40 -9.59
CA THR A 128 -3.38 2.90 -8.25
C THR A 128 -4.66 2.33 -7.64
N ARG A 129 -4.62 1.06 -7.22
CA ARG A 129 -5.82 0.35 -6.74
C ARG A 129 -5.49 -0.85 -5.86
N LEU A 130 -6.47 -1.25 -5.06
CA LEU A 130 -6.49 -2.58 -4.45
C LEU A 130 -7.25 -3.54 -5.36
N PHE A 131 -6.78 -4.79 -5.38
CA PHE A 131 -7.42 -5.90 -6.10
C PHE A 131 -7.53 -5.69 -7.62
N GLY A 132 -8.18 -6.65 -8.29
CA GLY A 132 -8.30 -6.69 -9.74
C GLY A 132 -7.20 -7.50 -10.42
N ILE A 133 -7.05 -7.27 -11.73
CA ILE A 133 -6.10 -7.96 -12.61
C ILE A 133 -4.91 -7.02 -12.84
N PRO A 134 -3.64 -7.46 -12.66
CA PRO A 134 -2.48 -6.61 -12.92
C PRO A 134 -2.51 -6.04 -14.34
N SER A 135 -2.16 -4.77 -14.49
CA SER A 135 -2.36 -4.04 -15.77
C SER A 135 -1.50 -4.59 -16.92
N ASP A 136 -0.37 -5.22 -16.60
CA ASP A 136 0.53 -5.88 -17.54
C ASP A 136 0.17 -7.36 -17.79
N TRP A 137 -0.87 -7.89 -17.13
CA TRP A 137 -1.23 -9.30 -17.23
C TRP A 137 -1.91 -9.61 -18.57
N ASN A 138 -1.13 -10.10 -19.52
CA ASN A 138 -1.58 -10.51 -20.85
C ASN A 138 -1.41 -12.02 -21.13
N TYR A 139 -1.22 -12.80 -20.07
CA TYR A 139 -0.93 -14.23 -20.14
C TYR A 139 -2.21 -15.07 -20.23
N VAL A 140 -2.05 -16.31 -20.71
CA VAL A 140 -3.16 -17.29 -20.80
C VAL A 140 -3.53 -17.85 -19.43
N ASP A 141 -2.58 -17.83 -18.49
CA ASP A 141 -2.76 -18.33 -17.14
C ASP A 141 -3.60 -17.36 -16.28
N GLU A 142 -4.20 -17.91 -15.22
CA GLU A 142 -4.97 -17.12 -14.25
C GLU A 142 -4.06 -16.04 -13.62
N PRO A 143 -4.53 -14.79 -13.51
CA PRO A 143 -3.73 -13.73 -12.90
C PRO A 143 -3.40 -14.05 -11.43
N PRO A 144 -2.20 -13.65 -10.97
CA PRO A 144 -1.88 -13.72 -9.55
C PRO A 144 -2.85 -12.85 -8.75
N LYS A 145 -3.07 -13.25 -7.50
CA LYS A 145 -4.00 -12.57 -6.60
C LYS A 145 -3.40 -11.24 -6.17
N LEU A 146 -3.83 -10.16 -6.82
CA LEU A 146 -3.36 -8.82 -6.53
C LEU A 146 -3.92 -8.31 -5.20
N LEU A 147 -3.06 -7.81 -4.32
CA LEU A 147 -3.41 -7.00 -3.15
C LEU A 147 -3.46 -5.51 -3.55
N MET A 148 -2.38 -4.99 -4.13
CA MET A 148 -2.28 -3.59 -4.54
C MET A 148 -1.47 -3.46 -5.83
N GLN A 149 -1.97 -2.66 -6.77
CA GLN A 149 -1.18 -2.08 -7.85
C GLN A 149 -0.93 -0.61 -7.49
N TYR A 150 0.33 -0.20 -7.49
CA TYR A 150 0.75 1.19 -7.39
C TYR A 150 1.25 1.66 -8.75
N ASP A 151 0.61 2.73 -9.25
CA ASP A 151 1.01 3.43 -10.46
C ASP A 151 1.68 4.76 -10.04
N PRO A 152 3.01 4.88 -10.18
CA PRO A 152 3.75 6.08 -9.81
C PRO A 152 3.33 7.35 -10.55
N LEU A 153 2.65 7.20 -11.70
CA LEU A 153 2.23 8.31 -12.57
C LEU A 153 0.75 8.69 -12.37
N ASP A 154 -0.05 7.84 -11.69
CA ASP A 154 -1.46 8.12 -11.41
C ASP A 154 -1.64 9.18 -10.31
N ASN A 155 -0.67 9.31 -9.39
CA ASN A 155 -0.72 10.25 -8.28
C ASN A 155 0.61 11.02 -8.11
N ASP A 156 0.52 12.35 -7.97
CA ASP A 156 1.68 13.26 -7.84
C ASP A 156 2.28 13.21 -6.42
N MET A 157 3.06 12.15 -6.14
CA MET A 157 3.72 11.89 -4.85
C MET A 157 5.25 11.80 -4.95
N ASP A 158 5.83 11.97 -6.14
CA ASP A 158 7.28 11.92 -6.40
C ASP A 158 7.97 10.62 -5.91
N PHE A 159 7.22 9.51 -5.79
CA PHE A 159 7.73 8.20 -5.37
C PHE A 159 7.76 7.25 -6.55
N LEU A 160 8.97 6.83 -6.93
CA LEU A 160 9.26 6.03 -8.12
C LEU A 160 8.71 6.68 -9.41
N ASP A 161 8.63 8.01 -9.47
CA ASP A 161 8.11 8.80 -10.60
C ASP A 161 8.90 8.63 -11.91
N THR A 162 10.09 8.03 -11.84
CA THR A 162 10.89 7.64 -13.01
C THR A 162 10.59 6.22 -13.52
N LEU A 163 9.81 5.43 -12.78
CA LEU A 163 9.39 4.10 -13.20
C LEU A 163 8.30 4.25 -14.28
N ASP A 164 8.60 3.76 -15.49
CA ASP A 164 7.62 3.58 -16.55
C ASP A 164 7.02 2.18 -16.37
N GLY A 165 5.96 2.06 -15.56
CA GLY A 165 5.35 0.77 -15.21
C GLY A 165 4.65 0.79 -13.85
N PHE A 166 4.60 -0.37 -13.19
CA PHE A 166 3.81 -0.56 -11.97
C PHE A 166 4.62 -1.26 -10.87
N VAL A 167 4.26 -0.97 -9.63
CA VAL A 167 4.65 -1.79 -8.48
C VAL A 167 3.44 -2.62 -8.05
N TYR A 168 3.64 -3.92 -7.89
CA TYR A 168 2.61 -4.85 -7.50
C TYR A 168 2.91 -5.48 -6.14
N LEU A 169 1.89 -5.55 -5.30
CA LEU A 169 1.84 -6.41 -4.12
C LEU A 169 0.89 -7.56 -4.40
N PHE A 170 1.40 -8.79 -4.36
CA PHE A 170 0.62 -10.00 -4.56
C PHE A 170 0.41 -10.73 -3.25
N PHE A 171 -0.81 -11.20 -3.00
CA PHE A 171 -1.04 -12.18 -1.96
C PHE A 171 -0.25 -13.46 -2.24
N GLY A 172 0.17 -14.14 -1.17
CA GLY A 172 0.64 -15.52 -1.24
C GLY A 172 -0.47 -16.51 -1.61
N GLU A 173 -0.17 -17.80 -1.53
CA GLU A 173 -1.15 -18.88 -1.80
C GLU A 173 -2.39 -18.75 -0.90
N ASN A 174 -2.17 -18.36 0.36
CA ASN A 174 -3.20 -18.04 1.33
C ASN A 174 -3.38 -16.53 1.48
N GLU A 175 -4.46 -15.96 0.93
CA GLU A 175 -4.77 -14.52 1.03
C GLU A 175 -4.96 -13.99 2.46
N LYS A 176 -5.15 -14.89 3.44
CA LYS A 176 -5.23 -14.51 4.85
C LYS A 176 -3.88 -14.43 5.55
N ASP A 177 -2.83 -14.95 4.92
CA ASP A 177 -1.46 -14.81 5.39
C ASP A 177 -0.81 -13.61 4.70
N LEU A 178 -0.84 -12.47 5.39
CA LEU A 178 -0.27 -11.22 4.86
C LEU A 178 1.27 -11.22 4.91
N SER A 179 1.89 -12.13 5.67
CA SER A 179 3.35 -12.25 5.72
C SER A 179 3.95 -12.87 4.47
N ASP A 180 3.13 -13.55 3.67
CA ASP A 180 3.49 -14.12 2.37
C ASP A 180 3.27 -13.14 1.20
N VAL A 181 2.93 -11.88 1.48
CA VAL A 181 2.78 -10.87 0.42
C VAL A 181 4.14 -10.59 -0.22
N THR A 182 4.17 -10.59 -1.54
CA THR A 182 5.39 -10.35 -2.32
C THR A 182 5.28 -9.08 -3.15
N LEU A 183 6.38 -8.36 -3.28
CA LEU A 183 6.50 -7.20 -4.14
C LEU A 183 7.12 -7.58 -5.49
N ARG A 184 6.59 -7.02 -6.57
CA ARG A 184 7.18 -7.10 -7.91
C ARG A 184 7.14 -5.74 -8.58
N GLU A 185 8.26 -5.32 -9.15
CA GLU A 185 8.36 -4.14 -10.00
C GLU A 185 8.28 -4.57 -11.46
N GLU A 186 7.44 -3.92 -12.25
CA GLU A 186 7.34 -4.15 -13.69
C GLU A 186 7.66 -2.88 -14.45
N TYR A 187 8.48 -3.04 -15.49
CA TYR A 187 9.00 -1.99 -16.35
C TYR A 187 8.40 -2.18 -17.74
N THR A 188 7.69 -1.17 -18.25
CA THR A 188 7.10 -1.15 -19.59
C THR A 188 8.03 -0.61 -20.67
#